data_AF-A0A257TUJ6-F1
#
_entry.id   AF-A0A257TUJ6-F1
#
_cell.length_a   1.000
_cell.length_b   1.000
_cell.length_c   1.000
_cell.angle_alpha   90.00
_cell.angle_beta   90.00
_cell.angle_gamma   90.00
#
_symmetry.space_group_name_H-M   'P 1'
#
loop_
_entity.id
_entity.type
_entity.pdbx_description
1 polymer ?
#
loop_
_entity_poly.entity_id
_entity_poly.type
_entity_poly.pdbx_seq_one_letter_code
_entity_poly.pdbx_strand_id
1 'polypeptide(L)'
;MFAWVVALAAPIAIGVWATSGKAPRLPADGDHAVTQAEAKCLGCHLRAGAHPRPVGHPLRDDCFSCHRDHLGVLHPRRGAPTSLPHGWRDDPALAGRAAGGGKGR
;
A
#
# COMPACT_ATOMS: atom_id res chain seq x y z
N MET A 1 23.12 -0.57 34.01
CA MET A 1 22.40 -1.57 33.20
C MET A 1 21.35 -0.95 32.25
N PHE A 2 20.78 0.23 32.54
CA PHE A 2 19.75 0.87 31.70
C PHE A 2 20.27 1.57 30.42
N ALA A 3 21.49 2.11 30.43
CA ALA A 3 22.04 2.85 29.29
C ALA A 3 22.20 1.98 28.02
N TRP A 4 22.53 0.69 28.18
CA TRP A 4 22.68 -0.26 27.08
C TRP A 4 21.33 -0.65 26.45
N VAL A 5 20.26 -0.69 27.24
CA VAL A 5 18.89 -0.98 26.75
C VAL A 5 18.40 0.17 25.87
N VAL A 6 18.65 1.42 26.27
CA VAL A 6 18.30 2.60 25.46
C VAL A 6 19.13 2.67 24.18
N ALA A 7 20.44 2.37 24.26
CA ALA A 7 21.34 2.38 23.11
C ALA A 7 20.98 1.34 22.05
N LEU A 8 20.38 0.20 22.42
CA LEU A 8 19.90 -0.81 21.48
C LEU A 8 18.45 -0.56 21.02
N ALA A 9 17.58 -0.02 21.87
CA ALA A 9 16.19 0.24 21.52
C ALA A 9 16.01 1.40 20.53
N ALA A 10 16.83 2.45 20.64
CA ALA A 10 16.76 3.62 19.76
C ALA A 10 16.97 3.31 18.26
N PRO A 11 18.04 2.60 17.82
CA PRO A 11 18.23 2.28 16.41
C PRO A 11 17.14 1.35 15.85
N ILE A 12 16.61 0.43 16.67
CA ILE A 12 15.49 -0.44 16.27
C ILE A 12 14.23 0.39 16.03
N ALA A 13 13.89 1.28 16.96
CA ALA A 13 12.73 2.16 16.83
C ALA A 13 12.84 3.11 15.62
N ILE A 14 14.02 3.68 15.38
CA ILE A 14 14.31 4.53 14.22
C ILE A 14 14.17 3.72 12.91
N GLY A 15 14.71 2.49 12.89
CA GLY A 15 14.61 1.60 11.73
C GLY A 15 13.17 1.23 11.38
N VAL A 16 12.36 0.85 12.37
CA VAL A 16 10.93 0.54 12.18
C VAL A 16 10.20 1.77 11.64
N TRP A 17 10.37 2.93 12.27
CA TRP A 17 9.72 4.17 11.85
C TRP A 17 10.10 4.57 10.41
N ALA A 18 11.38 4.43 10.02
CA ALA A 18 11.85 4.74 8.67
C ALA A 18 11.27 3.80 7.58
N THR A 19 10.84 2.60 7.95
CA THR A 19 10.21 1.63 7.02
C THR A 19 8.70 1.71 6.96
N SER A 20 8.03 2.24 8.00
CA SER A 20 6.57 2.28 8.12
C SER A 20 5.84 3.07 7.01
N GLY A 21 6.55 3.92 6.25
CA GLY A 21 5.97 4.66 5.13
C GLY A 21 6.08 3.97 3.76
N LYS A 22 6.77 2.83 3.65
CA LYS A 22 7.01 2.16 2.36
C LYS A 22 5.91 1.15 2.06
N ALA A 23 5.34 1.23 0.86
CA ALA A 23 4.43 0.21 0.38
C ALA A 23 5.13 -1.17 0.33
N PRO A 24 4.44 -2.25 0.77
CA PRO A 24 5.01 -3.59 0.76
C PRO A 24 5.28 -4.09 -0.65
N ARG A 25 6.23 -5.03 -0.77
CA ARG A 25 6.52 -5.73 -2.02
C ARG A 25 5.46 -6.79 -2.29
N LEU A 26 5.23 -7.07 -3.57
CA LEU A 26 4.43 -8.20 -4.00
C LEU A 26 5.20 -9.50 -3.73
N PRO A 27 4.55 -10.53 -3.18
CA PRO A 27 5.08 -11.89 -3.12
C PRO A 27 5.52 -12.44 -4.48
N ALA A 28 6.42 -13.42 -4.45
CA ALA A 28 6.90 -14.12 -5.64
C ALA A 28 6.02 -15.34 -5.93
N ASP A 29 4.75 -15.12 -6.25
CA ASP A 29 3.80 -16.18 -6.60
C ASP A 29 2.86 -15.77 -7.76
N GLY A 30 2.04 -16.72 -8.21
CA GLY A 30 1.16 -16.55 -9.37
C GLY A 30 0.04 -15.54 -9.16
N ASP A 31 -0.44 -15.36 -7.93
CA ASP A 31 -1.50 -14.41 -7.59
C ASP A 31 -0.99 -12.97 -7.56
N HIS A 32 0.34 -12.79 -7.52
CA HIS A 32 1.02 -11.50 -7.40
C HIS A 32 1.85 -11.14 -8.65
N ALA A 33 1.48 -11.68 -9.82
CA ALA A 33 2.14 -11.34 -11.08
C ALA A 33 1.94 -9.86 -11.46
N VAL A 34 3.01 -9.15 -11.81
CA VAL A 34 2.96 -7.73 -12.25
C VAL A 34 2.29 -7.52 -13.62
N THR A 35 1.99 -8.59 -14.35
CA THR A 35 1.30 -8.54 -15.63
C THR A 35 -0.23 -8.50 -15.49
N GLN A 36 -0.77 -8.78 -14.30
CA GLN A 36 -2.22 -8.79 -14.07
C GLN A 36 -2.83 -7.39 -13.99
N ALA A 37 -4.09 -7.22 -14.37
CA ALA A 37 -4.79 -5.95 -14.19
C ALA A 37 -4.97 -5.59 -12.70
N GLU A 38 -4.85 -4.31 -12.31
CA GLU A 38 -5.04 -3.87 -10.92
C GLU A 38 -6.43 -4.22 -10.36
N ALA A 39 -7.43 -4.33 -11.24
CA ALA A 39 -8.77 -4.79 -10.87
C ALA A 39 -8.77 -6.19 -10.24
N LYS A 40 -7.80 -7.06 -10.58
CA LYS A 40 -7.66 -8.39 -9.97
C LYS A 40 -7.22 -8.30 -8.51
N CYS A 41 -6.36 -7.34 -8.18
CA CYS A 41 -5.89 -7.11 -6.81
C CYS A 41 -7.06 -6.82 -5.85
N LEU A 42 -8.10 -6.13 -6.35
CA LEU A 42 -9.28 -5.77 -5.58
C LEU A 42 -10.08 -6.98 -5.08
N GLY A 43 -9.95 -8.16 -5.72
CA GLY A 43 -10.63 -9.37 -5.27
C GLY A 43 -10.30 -9.77 -3.83
N CYS A 44 -9.06 -9.54 -3.40
CA CYS A 44 -8.60 -9.82 -2.04
C CYS A 44 -8.33 -8.55 -1.23
N HIS A 45 -7.99 -7.43 -1.88
CA HIS A 45 -7.53 -6.21 -1.23
C HIS A 45 -8.58 -5.08 -1.11
N LEU A 46 -9.85 -5.36 -1.44
CA LEU A 46 -10.98 -4.54 -0.99
C LEU A 46 -11.21 -4.69 0.52
N ARG A 47 -12.02 -3.80 1.12
CA ARG A 47 -12.22 -3.82 2.58
C ARG A 47 -12.91 -5.12 3.04
N ALA A 48 -13.83 -5.62 2.22
CA ALA A 48 -14.51 -6.89 2.46
C ALA A 48 -13.71 -8.11 1.97
N GLY A 49 -12.52 -7.91 1.38
CA GLY A 49 -11.68 -8.99 0.88
C GLY A 49 -10.90 -9.70 2.00
N ALA A 50 -10.24 -10.79 1.64
CA ALA A 50 -9.47 -11.62 2.58
C ALA A 50 -8.27 -10.87 3.20
N HIS A 51 -7.69 -9.91 2.47
CA HIS A 51 -6.51 -9.16 2.87
C HIS A 51 -6.73 -7.65 2.64
N PRO A 52 -7.62 -7.02 3.39
CA PRO A 52 -8.00 -5.65 3.13
C PRO A 52 -6.81 -4.71 3.31
N ARG A 53 -6.75 -3.66 2.47
CA ARG A 53 -5.78 -2.58 2.66
C ARG A 53 -6.03 -1.90 4.00
N PRO A 54 -4.97 -1.37 4.66
CA PRO A 54 -5.13 -0.65 5.91
C PRO A 54 -6.00 0.59 5.69
N VAL A 55 -6.76 1.00 6.71
CA VAL A 55 -7.59 2.22 6.64
C VAL A 55 -6.74 3.42 6.21
N GLY A 56 -5.48 3.52 6.64
CA GLY A 56 -4.54 4.58 6.22
C GLY A 56 -4.18 4.64 4.74
N HIS A 57 -4.51 3.63 3.93
CA HIS A 57 -4.12 3.55 2.52
C HIS A 57 -4.73 4.69 1.69
N PRO A 58 -3.98 5.32 0.75
CA PRO A 58 -4.53 6.29 -0.18
C PRO A 58 -5.76 5.76 -0.93
N LEU A 59 -6.71 6.64 -1.27
CA LEU A 59 -7.88 6.30 -2.09
C LEU A 59 -7.50 6.16 -3.56
N ARG A 60 -6.63 5.19 -3.85
CA ARG A 60 -6.04 4.89 -5.15
C ARG A 60 -6.00 3.40 -5.42
N ASP A 61 -6.19 3.04 -6.68
CA ASP A 61 -6.18 1.66 -7.18
C ASP A 61 -5.12 1.41 -8.27
N ASP A 62 -4.26 2.38 -8.58
CA ASP A 62 -3.07 2.18 -9.42
C ASP A 62 -1.93 1.54 -8.60
N CYS A 63 -2.11 0.28 -8.21
CA CYS A 63 -1.30 -0.45 -7.24
C CYS A 63 0.21 -0.39 -7.54
N PHE A 64 0.59 -0.59 -8.80
CA PHE A 64 1.98 -0.69 -9.24
C PHE A 64 2.74 0.65 -9.25
N SER A 65 2.05 1.77 -8.97
CA SER A 65 2.69 3.08 -8.78
C SER A 65 3.48 3.15 -7.46
N CYS A 66 3.12 2.33 -6.47
CA CYS A 66 3.77 2.32 -5.15
C CYS A 66 4.30 0.94 -4.75
N HIS A 67 3.61 -0.13 -5.14
CA HIS A 67 3.99 -1.48 -4.79
C HIS A 67 5.01 -2.05 -5.78
N ARG A 68 6.16 -2.47 -5.24
CA ARG A 68 7.25 -3.09 -6.00
C ARG A 68 6.99 -4.58 -6.16
N ASP A 69 7.56 -5.18 -7.20
CA ASP A 69 7.62 -6.64 -7.30
C ASP A 69 8.53 -7.26 -6.21
N HIS A 70 8.62 -8.58 -6.21
CA HIS A 70 9.46 -9.33 -5.27
C HIS A 70 10.95 -8.95 -5.37
N LEU A 71 11.41 -8.51 -6.54
CA LEU A 71 12.78 -8.03 -6.80
C LEU A 71 12.99 -6.57 -6.33
N GLY A 72 11.92 -5.87 -5.96
CA GLY A 72 11.99 -4.48 -5.51
C GLY A 72 11.88 -3.46 -6.65
N VAL A 73 11.42 -3.86 -7.83
CA VAL A 73 11.24 -2.98 -8.99
C VAL A 73 9.82 -2.42 -9.03
N LEU A 74 9.68 -1.12 -9.30
CA LEU A 74 8.40 -0.45 -9.51
C LEU A 74 7.97 -0.59 -10.98
N HIS A 75 6.68 -0.84 -11.19
CA HIS A 75 6.10 -1.03 -12.53
C HIS A 75 4.92 -0.06 -12.78
N PRO A 76 5.13 1.27 -12.67
CA PRO A 76 4.04 2.24 -12.84
C PRO A 76 3.49 2.19 -14.26
N ARG A 77 2.18 1.99 -14.39
CA ARG A 77 1.49 1.92 -15.68
C ARG A 77 1.06 3.32 -16.10
N ARG A 78 1.72 3.87 -17.12
CA ARG A 78 1.36 5.20 -17.65
C ARG A 78 -0.10 5.17 -18.11
N GLY A 79 -0.91 6.08 -17.55
CA GLY A 79 -2.33 6.21 -17.88
C GLY A 79 -3.25 5.23 -17.15
N ALA A 80 -2.74 4.40 -16.24
CA ALA A 80 -3.62 3.59 -15.40
C ALA A 80 -4.54 4.49 -14.54
N PRO A 81 -5.83 4.18 -14.46
CA PRO A 81 -6.76 4.96 -13.67
C PRO A 81 -6.40 4.82 -12.19
N THR A 82 -6.34 5.94 -11.48
CA THR A 82 -6.08 5.92 -10.03
C THR A 82 -7.30 5.44 -9.24
N SER A 83 -8.44 5.21 -9.87
CA SER A 83 -9.67 4.72 -9.23
C SER A 83 -10.33 3.75 -10.17
N LEU A 84 -10.65 2.55 -9.68
CA LEU A 84 -11.36 1.54 -10.46
C LEU A 84 -12.82 1.47 -10.02
N PRO A 85 -13.75 1.05 -10.91
CA PRO A 85 -15.13 0.82 -10.51
C PRO A 85 -15.21 -0.19 -9.37
N HIS A 86 -15.99 0.13 -8.33
CA HIS A 86 -16.10 -0.66 -7.11
C HIS A 86 -14.76 -0.81 -6.35
N GLY A 87 -13.83 0.13 -6.59
CA GLY A 87 -12.50 0.17 -6.00
C GLY A 87 -12.48 0.76 -4.60
N TRP A 88 -11.28 1.09 -4.10
CA TRP A 88 -11.10 1.56 -2.72
C TRP A 88 -11.85 2.87 -2.43
N ARG A 89 -11.90 3.75 -3.42
CA ARG A 89 -12.56 5.06 -3.32
C ARG A 89 -14.08 4.95 -3.25
N ASP A 90 -14.64 3.93 -3.88
CA ASP A 90 -16.09 3.75 -4.01
C ASP A 90 -16.69 3.09 -2.75
N ASP A 91 -15.84 2.70 -1.80
CA ASP A 91 -16.29 2.06 -0.57
C ASP A 91 -17.02 3.08 0.35
N PRO A 92 -18.31 2.86 0.67
CA PRO A 92 -19.11 3.81 1.46
C PRO A 92 -18.56 4.08 2.86
N ALA A 93 -17.93 3.11 3.52
CA ALA A 93 -17.35 3.36 4.86
C ALA A 93 -15.96 4.02 4.81
N LEU A 94 -15.44 4.33 3.60
CA LEU A 94 -14.26 5.17 3.40
C LEU A 94 -14.60 6.55 2.82
N ALA A 95 -15.86 6.81 2.45
CA ALA A 95 -16.31 8.03 1.77
C ALA A 95 -15.95 9.34 2.52
N GLY A 96 -15.89 9.31 3.86
CA GLY A 96 -15.49 10.47 4.68
C GLY A 96 -14.01 10.86 4.59
N ARG A 97 -13.15 10.03 3.98
CA ARG A 97 -11.69 10.26 3.90
C ARG A 97 -11.22 10.87 2.58
N ALA A 98 -12.09 10.90 1.57
CA ALA A 98 -11.75 11.40 0.24
C ALA A 98 -11.37 12.88 0.20
N ALA A 99 -11.80 13.67 1.19
CA ALA A 99 -11.55 15.11 1.25
C ALA A 99 -10.16 15.51 1.79
N GLY A 100 -9.39 14.62 2.41
CA GLY A 100 -8.19 14.99 3.19
C GLY A 100 -6.83 14.62 2.59
N GLY A 101 -6.79 13.84 1.51
CA GLY A 101 -5.55 13.19 1.03
C GLY A 101 -4.75 13.91 -0.06
N GLY A 102 -5.14 15.12 -0.43
CA GLY A 102 -4.48 15.91 -1.48
C GLY A 102 -3.42 16.85 -0.94
N LYS A 103 -2.29 16.34 -0.43
CA LYS A 103 -1.13 17.22 -0.21
C LYS A 103 -0.30 17.29 -1.49
N GLY A 104 -0.49 18.42 -2.17
CA GLY A 104 0.46 19.19 -2.99
C GLY A 104 1.51 18.44 -3.80
N ARG A 105 1.49 18.71 -5.10
CA ARG A 105 2.68 18.71 -5.96
C ARG A 105 3.85 19.44 -5.30
#